data_AF-T0V053-F1
#
_entry.id   AF-T0V053-F1
#
_cell.length_a   1.000
_cell.length_b   1.000
_cell.length_c   1.000
_cell.angle_alpha   90.00
_cell.angle_beta   90.00
_cell.angle_gamma   90.00
#
_symmetry.space_group_name_H-M   'P 1'
#
loop_
_entity.id
_entity.type
_entity.pdbx_description
1 polymer ?
#
loop_
_entity_poly.entity_id
_entity_poly.type
_entity_poly.pdbx_seq_one_letter_code
_entity_poly.pdbx_strand_id
1 'polypeptide(L)'
;MNGEQIFSEQSSIILKCLFGNLDFASSFLNRIDNEEHFRFDESEIILRKPRREQFYIDNYLSGKGYFSANAIDWKETDFILFIKAFNDFFKYNSEKLLSFFEQKIFCKTLKQLSNTYVNSLFSSREFTDLLNNIYLKDQFILERMTGHNFARAKIQKFSLIMYNSKRLRKDEVNFPSSTIYENFYDISSLGEKENKYTLTKYLYDFENMTGLFASKKHTSPPYGLYLPSYFEITNLE
;
A
#
# COMPACT_ATOMS: atom_id res chain seq x y z
N MET A 1 16.48 6.69 14.06
CA MET A 1 16.02 5.38 14.59
C MET A 1 16.35 4.33 13.53
N ASN A 2 16.91 3.17 13.90
CA ASN A 2 17.39 2.13 12.98
C ASN A 2 16.30 1.19 12.42
N GLY A 3 15.02 1.49 12.67
CA GLY A 3 13.90 0.72 12.11
C GLY A 3 13.64 -0.64 12.77
N GLU A 4 14.38 -1.01 13.83
CA GLU A 4 14.26 -2.31 14.53
C GLU A 4 13.20 -2.34 15.66
N GLN A 5 12.45 -1.25 15.89
CA GLN A 5 11.42 -1.18 16.95
C GLN A 5 10.02 -1.63 16.51
N ILE A 6 9.58 -2.82 16.95
CA ILE A 6 8.36 -3.49 16.45
C ILE A 6 7.16 -2.54 16.66
N PHE A 7 6.62 -2.01 15.55
CA PHE A 7 5.38 -1.23 15.62
C PHE A 7 4.20 -2.18 15.82
N SER A 8 3.22 -1.71 16.58
CA SER A 8 2.04 -2.51 16.91
C SER A 8 1.14 -2.70 15.68
N GLU A 9 0.38 -3.81 15.66
CA GLU A 9 -0.62 -4.12 14.62
C GLU A 9 -1.54 -2.92 14.33
N GLN A 10 -1.91 -2.18 15.37
CA GLN A 10 -2.78 -1.02 15.33
C GLN A 10 -2.17 0.12 14.50
N SER A 11 -0.85 0.34 14.58
CA SER A 11 -0.15 1.31 13.73
C SER A 11 -0.27 0.94 12.25
N SER A 12 -0.24 -0.36 11.93
CA SER A 12 -0.41 -0.85 10.55
C SER A 12 -1.84 -0.65 10.05
N ILE A 13 -2.84 -0.87 10.91
CA ILE A 13 -4.24 -0.62 10.56
C ILE A 13 -4.47 0.88 10.33
N ILE A 14 -3.91 1.75 11.18
CA ILE A 14 -3.99 3.20 10.99
C ILE A 14 -3.38 3.60 9.65
N LEU A 15 -2.20 3.10 9.29
CA LEU A 15 -1.60 3.37 7.98
C LEU A 15 -2.53 2.97 6.83
N LYS A 16 -3.18 1.79 6.92
CA LYS A 16 -4.17 1.36 5.92
C LYS A 16 -5.34 2.33 5.83
N CYS A 17 -5.81 2.87 6.96
CA CYS A 17 -6.82 3.92 6.96
C CYS A 17 -6.33 5.20 6.28
N LEU A 18 -5.07 5.60 6.48
CA LEU A 18 -4.51 6.82 5.86
C LEU A 18 -4.51 6.77 4.34
N PHE A 19 -4.51 5.59 3.73
CA PHE A 19 -4.63 5.44 2.27
C PHE A 19 -5.96 5.94 1.70
N GLY A 20 -6.96 6.27 2.52
CA GLY A 20 -8.14 7.01 2.06
C GLY A 20 -7.79 8.38 1.45
N ASN A 21 -6.65 8.97 1.82
CA ASN A 21 -6.12 10.14 1.13
C ASN A 21 -5.27 9.70 -0.08
N LEU A 22 -5.72 10.04 -1.29
CA LEU A 22 -5.08 9.59 -2.52
C LEU A 22 -3.66 10.14 -2.70
N ASP A 23 -3.41 11.41 -2.40
CA ASP A 23 -2.09 12.02 -2.61
C ASP A 23 -1.04 11.31 -1.74
N PHE A 24 -1.39 11.02 -0.49
CA PHE A 24 -0.57 10.23 0.41
C PHE A 24 -0.40 8.79 -0.07
N ALA A 25 -1.50 8.10 -0.43
CA ALA A 25 -1.44 6.72 -0.93
C ALA A 25 -0.57 6.60 -2.18
N SER A 26 -0.73 7.53 -3.13
CA SER A 26 0.06 7.62 -4.36
C SER A 26 1.53 7.87 -4.06
N SER A 27 1.86 8.89 -3.27
CA SER A 27 3.27 9.18 -2.92
C SER A 27 3.94 7.99 -2.24
N PHE A 28 3.30 7.47 -1.18
CA PHE A 28 3.85 6.39 -0.37
C PHE A 28 4.03 5.10 -1.20
N LEU A 29 2.98 4.63 -1.87
CA LEU A 29 3.05 3.35 -2.58
C LEU A 29 3.90 3.42 -3.85
N ASN A 30 3.97 4.57 -4.54
CA ASN A 30 4.89 4.72 -5.67
C ASN A 30 6.35 4.73 -5.20
N ARG A 31 6.66 5.34 -4.05
CA ARG A 31 7.99 5.26 -3.46
C ARG A 31 8.37 3.81 -3.16
N ILE A 32 7.50 3.06 -2.49
CA ILE A 32 7.69 1.62 -2.23
C ILE A 32 7.93 0.85 -3.54
N ASP A 33 7.08 1.07 -4.55
CA ASP A 33 7.19 0.38 -5.84
C ASP A 33 8.57 0.62 -6.50
N ASN A 34 9.00 1.89 -6.55
CA ASN A 34 10.29 2.30 -7.11
C ASN A 34 11.47 1.75 -6.30
N GLU A 35 11.31 1.62 -5.00
CA GLU A 35 12.36 1.22 -4.08
C GLU A 35 12.61 -0.30 -4.04
N GLU A 36 11.53 -1.07 -4.17
CA GLU A 36 11.51 -2.52 -3.94
C GLU A 36 11.47 -3.33 -5.23
N HIS A 37 11.01 -2.75 -6.33
CA HIS A 37 10.76 -3.48 -7.56
C HIS A 37 11.55 -2.93 -8.76
N PHE A 38 11.66 -3.76 -9.79
CA PHE A 38 12.22 -3.38 -11.08
C PHE A 38 11.49 -4.12 -12.20
N ARG A 39 11.50 -3.52 -13.39
CA ARG A 39 10.94 -4.08 -14.62
C ARG A 39 12.08 -4.54 -15.51
N PHE A 40 11.91 -5.70 -16.15
CA PHE A 40 12.78 -6.11 -17.25
C PHE A 40 12.26 -5.49 -18.54
N ASP A 41 13.12 -4.76 -19.26
CA ASP A 41 12.73 -3.97 -20.45
C ASP A 41 12.05 -4.82 -21.55
N GLU A 42 12.33 -6.12 -21.58
CA GLU A 42 11.78 -7.07 -22.56
C GLU A 42 10.54 -7.84 -22.08
N SER A 43 10.11 -7.68 -20.82
CA SER A 43 8.96 -8.43 -20.28
C SER A 43 7.92 -7.53 -19.63
N GLU A 44 6.66 -7.96 -19.64
CA GLU A 44 5.62 -7.31 -18.84
C GLU A 44 5.81 -7.55 -17.34
N ILE A 45 6.69 -8.48 -16.96
CA ILE A 45 6.86 -8.95 -15.60
C ILE A 45 7.70 -7.96 -14.80
N ILE A 46 7.22 -7.69 -13.60
CA ILE A 46 7.88 -6.86 -12.58
C ILE A 46 8.31 -7.80 -11.45
N LEU A 47 9.54 -7.59 -10.96
CA LEU A 47 10.19 -8.43 -9.96
C LEU A 47 10.76 -7.61 -8.81
N ARG A 48 10.98 -8.26 -7.67
CA ARG A 48 11.66 -7.71 -6.49
C ARG A 48 13.14 -7.52 -6.73
N LYS A 49 13.67 -6.38 -6.30
CA LYS A 49 15.11 -6.09 -6.31
C LYS A 49 15.85 -7.07 -5.37
N PRO A 50 16.82 -7.86 -5.87
CA PRO A 50 17.55 -8.85 -5.06
C PRO A 50 18.24 -8.29 -3.82
N ARG A 51 18.72 -7.04 -3.88
CA ARG A 51 19.48 -6.39 -2.80
C ARG A 51 18.64 -6.01 -1.57
N ARG A 52 17.32 -6.07 -1.66
CA ARG A 52 16.43 -5.71 -0.54
C ARG A 52 16.26 -6.89 0.40
N GLU A 53 16.38 -6.63 1.69
CA GLU A 53 16.18 -7.63 2.75
C GLU A 53 14.71 -7.79 3.12
N GLN A 54 13.96 -6.69 3.07
CA GLN A 54 12.55 -6.64 3.46
C GLN A 54 11.72 -6.00 2.35
N PHE A 55 10.50 -6.49 2.21
CA PHE A 55 9.52 -5.99 1.25
C PHE A 55 8.26 -5.58 1.99
N TYR A 56 7.70 -4.44 1.60
CA TYR A 56 6.46 -3.91 2.16
C TYR A 56 5.33 -4.93 2.12
N ILE A 57 5.19 -5.67 1.01
CA ILE A 57 4.05 -6.58 0.83
C ILE A 57 4.10 -7.82 1.73
N ASP A 58 5.29 -8.35 2.04
CA ASP A 58 5.44 -9.53 2.92
C ASP A 58 4.90 -9.22 4.32
N ASN A 59 5.31 -8.06 4.79
CA ASN A 59 4.88 -7.53 6.04
C ASN A 59 3.33 -7.26 5.92
N TYR A 60 2.84 -6.62 4.85
CA TYR A 60 1.44 -6.13 4.75
C TYR A 60 0.44 -7.28 4.87
N LEU A 61 0.77 -8.41 4.23
CA LEU A 61 -0.03 -9.63 4.23
C LEU A 61 0.08 -10.42 5.54
N SER A 62 1.27 -10.44 6.16
CA SER A 62 1.45 -11.14 7.43
C SER A 62 0.90 -10.38 8.63
N GLY A 63 0.54 -9.10 8.45
CA GLY A 63 0.18 -8.20 9.55
C GLY A 63 1.33 -7.97 10.53
N LYS A 64 2.56 -8.33 10.13
CA LYS A 64 3.78 -8.23 10.94
C LYS A 64 4.70 -7.20 10.31
N GLY A 65 5.36 -6.38 11.12
CA GLY A 65 6.44 -5.49 10.64
C GLY A 65 6.14 -3.99 10.68
N TYR A 66 7.14 -3.22 10.23
CA TYR A 66 7.41 -1.83 10.60
C TYR A 66 6.92 -0.79 9.57
N PHE A 67 5.77 -0.98 8.93
CA PHE A 67 5.39 -0.11 7.79
C PHE A 67 5.06 1.31 8.18
N SER A 68 4.49 1.51 9.37
CA SER A 68 4.14 2.85 9.82
C SER A 68 5.39 3.71 10.04
N ALA A 69 6.54 3.10 10.34
CA ALA A 69 7.81 3.83 10.41
C ALA A 69 8.21 4.40 9.05
N ASN A 70 8.03 3.62 7.98
CA ASN A 70 8.35 4.03 6.61
C ASN A 70 7.31 5.01 6.04
N ALA A 71 6.14 5.12 6.67
CA ALA A 71 5.08 6.06 6.29
C ALA A 71 5.46 7.51 6.53
N ILE A 72 6.32 7.75 7.52
CA ILE A 72 6.85 9.07 7.85
C ILE A 72 8.22 9.19 7.19
N ASP A 73 8.24 9.42 5.86
CA ASP A 73 9.45 9.98 5.24
C ASP A 73 9.55 11.42 5.74
N TRP A 74 10.57 11.69 6.57
CA TRP A 74 10.78 12.98 7.23
C TRP A 74 11.18 14.10 6.27
N LYS A 75 11.24 13.83 4.97
CA LYS A 75 11.27 14.88 3.95
C LYS A 75 10.00 15.73 4.05
N GLU A 76 10.20 17.04 3.89
CA GLU A 76 9.16 18.06 4.08
C GLU A 76 7.86 17.75 3.31
N THR A 77 7.96 17.33 2.05
CA THR A 77 6.79 17.03 1.21
C THR A 77 5.98 15.83 1.68
N ASP A 78 6.64 14.72 2.04
CA ASP A 78 5.96 13.48 2.43
C ASP A 78 5.34 13.58 3.82
N PHE A 79 6.01 14.30 4.73
CA PHE A 79 5.45 14.60 6.04
C PHE A 79 4.17 15.44 5.94
N ILE A 80 4.12 16.44 5.06
CA ILE A 80 2.91 17.24 4.80
C ILE A 80 1.76 16.34 4.30
N LEU A 81 2.04 15.40 3.40
CA LEU A 81 1.04 14.44 2.92
C LEU A 81 0.53 13.52 4.03
N PHE A 82 1.42 13.04 4.90
CA PHE A 82 1.04 12.25 6.07
C PHE A 82 0.11 13.03 7.01
N ILE A 83 0.45 14.28 7.36
CA ILE A 83 -0.39 15.12 8.23
C ILE A 83 -1.76 15.37 7.61
N LYS A 84 -1.81 15.66 6.29
CA LYS A 84 -3.09 15.80 5.57
C LYS A 84 -3.92 14.53 5.64
N ALA A 85 -3.31 13.37 5.35
CA ALA A 85 -3.99 12.08 5.40
C ALA A 85 -4.52 11.76 6.81
N PHE A 86 -3.74 12.07 7.85
CA PHE A 86 -4.15 11.90 9.24
C PHE A 86 -5.33 12.80 9.62
N ASN A 87 -5.29 14.08 9.24
CA ASN A 87 -6.37 15.01 9.48
C ASN A 87 -7.65 14.60 8.76
N ASP A 88 -7.56 14.14 7.51
CA ASP A 88 -8.71 13.59 6.80
C ASP A 88 -9.24 12.35 7.50
N PHE A 89 -8.36 11.42 7.88
CA PHE A 89 -8.75 10.21 8.60
C PHE A 89 -9.51 10.55 9.89
N PHE A 90 -8.97 11.47 10.69
CA PHE A 90 -9.58 11.89 11.93
C PHE A 90 -10.91 12.62 11.68
N LYS A 91 -10.98 13.52 10.69
CA LYS A 91 -12.21 14.22 10.33
C LYS A 91 -13.39 13.27 10.14
N TYR A 92 -13.20 12.19 9.36
CA TYR A 92 -14.28 11.25 9.03
C TYR A 92 -14.54 10.17 10.09
N ASN A 93 -13.61 9.96 11.03
CA ASN A 93 -13.71 8.86 12.01
C ASN A 93 -13.66 9.33 13.48
N SER A 94 -13.61 10.64 13.70
CA SER A 94 -13.46 11.26 15.03
C SER A 94 -14.54 10.82 16.01
N GLU A 95 -15.81 10.75 15.61
CA GLU A 95 -16.91 10.33 16.49
C GLU A 95 -16.65 8.98 17.17
N LYS A 96 -16.24 7.97 16.38
CA LYS A 96 -15.95 6.61 16.91
C LYS A 96 -14.73 6.61 17.81
N LEU A 97 -13.69 7.35 17.43
CA LEU A 97 -12.45 7.45 18.21
C LEU A 97 -12.68 8.20 19.52
N LEU A 98 -13.40 9.32 19.48
CA LEU A 98 -13.75 10.12 20.65
C LEU A 98 -14.65 9.34 21.60
N SER A 99 -15.64 8.60 21.09
CA SER A 99 -16.48 7.74 21.94
C SER A 99 -15.64 6.67 22.67
N PHE A 100 -14.67 6.06 21.99
CA PHE A 100 -13.73 5.14 22.63
C PHE A 100 -12.86 5.84 23.68
N PHE A 101 -12.34 7.03 23.38
CA PHE A 101 -11.53 7.81 24.32
C PHE A 101 -12.33 8.27 25.53
N GLU A 102 -13.59 8.67 25.38
CA GLU A 102 -14.48 9.01 26.49
C GLU A 102 -14.64 7.83 27.44
N GLN A 103 -14.90 6.64 26.90
CA GLN A 103 -15.14 5.43 27.68
C GLN A 103 -13.88 4.87 28.35
N LYS A 104 -12.69 5.09 27.77
CA LYS A 104 -11.45 4.40 28.19
C LYS A 104 -10.36 5.32 28.73
N ILE A 105 -10.32 6.58 28.32
CA ILE A 105 -9.26 7.53 28.67
C ILE A 105 -9.83 8.70 29.48
N PHE A 106 -10.81 9.44 28.96
CA PHE A 106 -11.30 10.67 29.59
C PHE A 106 -12.12 10.42 30.85
N CYS A 107 -12.63 9.19 31.05
CA CYS A 107 -13.25 8.76 32.30
C CYS A 107 -12.23 8.46 33.43
N LYS A 108 -10.91 8.49 33.13
CA LYS A 108 -9.84 8.18 34.08
C LYS A 108 -9.18 9.44 34.61
N THR A 109 -8.72 9.38 35.86
CA THR A 109 -7.85 10.42 36.42
C THR A 109 -6.41 10.30 35.87
N LEU A 110 -5.64 11.38 35.90
CA LEU A 110 -4.23 11.37 35.47
C LEU A 110 -3.39 10.31 36.19
N LYS A 111 -3.68 10.02 37.47
CA LYS A 111 -2.99 8.97 38.24
C LYS A 111 -3.27 7.56 37.70
N GLN A 112 -4.41 7.35 37.06
CA GLN A 112 -4.80 6.07 36.46
C GLN A 112 -4.27 5.91 35.03
N LEU A 113 -3.95 7.01 34.34
CA LEU A 113 -3.38 7.03 33.00
C LEU A 113 -1.86 6.81 33.02
N SER A 114 -1.42 5.68 33.57
CA SER A 114 -0.02 5.28 33.48
C SER A 114 0.36 4.89 32.05
N ASN A 115 1.65 4.97 31.71
CA ASN A 115 2.16 4.49 30.42
C ASN A 115 1.77 3.02 30.17
N THR A 116 1.82 2.19 31.21
CA THR A 116 1.41 0.78 31.14
C THR A 116 -0.06 0.63 30.76
N TYR A 117 -0.94 1.42 31.37
CA TYR A 117 -2.36 1.41 31.03
C TYR A 117 -2.60 1.84 29.59
N VAL A 118 -2.02 2.97 29.17
CA VAL A 118 -2.18 3.52 27.83
C VAL A 118 -1.65 2.55 26.76
N ASN A 119 -0.46 1.99 26.97
CA ASN A 119 0.12 1.02 26.04
C ASN A 119 -0.71 -0.27 25.98
N SER A 120 -1.22 -0.76 27.12
CA SER A 120 -2.10 -1.93 27.16
C SER A 120 -3.42 -1.68 26.44
N LEU A 121 -4.02 -0.50 26.61
CA LEU A 121 -5.26 -0.13 25.94
C LEU A 121 -5.08 -0.05 24.41
N PHE A 122 -4.03 0.62 23.94
CA PHE A 122 -3.76 0.76 22.51
C PHE A 122 -3.19 -0.49 21.85
N SER A 123 -2.77 -1.48 22.64
CA SER A 123 -2.40 -2.82 22.17
C SER A 123 -3.53 -3.84 22.38
N SER A 124 -4.69 -3.42 22.90
CA SER A 124 -5.80 -4.31 23.21
C SER A 124 -6.55 -4.74 21.95
N ARG A 125 -7.15 -5.93 22.03
CA ARG A 125 -8.06 -6.45 20.99
C ARG A 125 -9.24 -5.49 20.73
N GLU A 126 -9.78 -4.88 21.78
CA GLU A 126 -10.90 -3.94 21.66
C GLU A 126 -10.54 -2.75 20.76
N PHE A 127 -9.35 -2.18 20.93
CA PHE A 127 -8.88 -1.08 20.08
C PHE A 127 -8.55 -1.57 18.65
N THR A 128 -7.97 -2.76 18.50
CA THR A 128 -7.77 -3.39 17.19
C THR A 128 -9.09 -3.56 16.42
N ASP A 129 -10.13 -4.06 17.08
CA ASP A 129 -11.44 -4.31 16.49
C ASP A 129 -12.11 -2.98 16.08
N LEU A 130 -11.97 -1.92 16.90
CA LEU A 130 -12.41 -0.57 16.54
C LEU A 130 -11.72 -0.08 15.26
N LEU A 131 -10.39 -0.19 15.18
CA LEU A 131 -9.62 0.26 14.02
C LEU A 131 -9.96 -0.53 12.76
N ASN A 132 -10.16 -1.85 12.86
CA ASN A 132 -10.59 -2.67 11.73
C ASN A 132 -12.00 -2.30 11.25
N ASN A 133 -12.93 -2.00 12.16
CA ASN A 133 -14.27 -1.52 11.80
C ASN A 133 -14.22 -0.17 11.09
N ILE A 134 -13.38 0.74 11.61
CA ILE A 134 -13.09 2.02 10.95
C ILE A 134 -12.55 1.76 9.55
N TYR A 135 -11.47 0.98 9.41
CA TYR A 135 -10.85 0.69 8.11
C TYR A 135 -11.85 0.09 7.10
N LEU A 136 -12.70 -0.84 7.53
CA LEU A 136 -13.72 -1.44 6.67
C LEU A 136 -14.71 -0.38 6.15
N LYS A 137 -15.23 0.47 7.03
CA LYS A 137 -16.23 1.49 6.65
C LYS A 137 -15.62 2.64 5.88
N ASP A 138 -14.39 3.02 6.21
CA ASP A 138 -13.64 4.12 5.60
C ASP A 138 -13.44 3.93 4.08
N GLN A 139 -13.36 2.67 3.63
CA GLN A 139 -13.26 2.29 2.21
C GLN A 139 -14.48 2.68 1.37
N PHE A 140 -15.61 2.97 2.01
CA PHE A 140 -16.87 3.29 1.34
C PHE A 140 -17.30 4.76 1.52
N ILE A 141 -16.48 5.58 2.18
CA ILE A 141 -16.71 7.02 2.30
C ILE A 141 -16.34 7.67 0.97
N LEU A 142 -17.25 8.45 0.39
CA LEU A 142 -17.12 9.03 -0.95
C LEU A 142 -15.79 9.78 -1.15
N GLU A 143 -15.41 10.58 -0.17
CA GLU A 143 -14.19 11.40 -0.22
C GLU A 143 -12.90 10.59 -0.03
N ARG A 144 -13.01 9.33 0.40
CA ARG A 144 -11.86 8.48 0.77
C ARG A 144 -11.72 7.23 -0.09
N MET A 145 -12.80 6.78 -0.71
CA MET A 145 -12.85 5.52 -1.45
C MET A 145 -11.86 5.46 -2.61
N THR A 146 -11.59 6.59 -3.27
CA THR A 146 -10.65 6.66 -4.39
C THR A 146 -9.21 6.34 -3.95
N GLY A 147 -8.78 6.89 -2.81
CA GLY A 147 -7.46 6.56 -2.24
C GLY A 147 -7.35 5.08 -1.88
N HIS A 148 -8.40 4.53 -1.26
CA HIS A 148 -8.46 3.09 -0.95
C HIS A 148 -8.45 2.21 -2.19
N ASN A 149 -9.12 2.60 -3.26
CA ASN A 149 -9.13 1.88 -4.54
C ASN A 149 -7.74 1.89 -5.19
N PHE A 150 -7.06 3.04 -5.18
CA PHE A 150 -5.70 3.15 -5.68
C PHE A 150 -4.75 2.25 -4.90
N ALA A 151 -4.82 2.31 -3.56
CA ALA A 151 -4.03 1.45 -2.71
C ALA A 151 -4.31 -0.03 -2.97
N ARG A 152 -5.57 -0.42 -3.12
CA ARG A 152 -5.95 -1.81 -3.44
C ARG A 152 -5.28 -2.31 -4.72
N ALA A 153 -5.30 -1.52 -5.80
CA ALA A 153 -4.63 -1.87 -7.06
C ALA A 153 -3.12 -2.08 -6.86
N LYS A 154 -2.46 -1.15 -6.15
CA LYS A 154 -1.02 -1.24 -5.84
C LYS A 154 -0.66 -2.45 -4.97
N ILE A 155 -1.45 -2.74 -3.93
CA ILE A 155 -1.23 -3.91 -3.06
C ILE A 155 -1.38 -5.22 -3.85
N GLN A 156 -2.39 -5.31 -4.72
CA GLN A 156 -2.56 -6.46 -5.61
C GLN A 156 -1.38 -6.59 -6.59
N LYS A 157 -0.90 -5.48 -7.15
CA LYS A 157 0.32 -5.44 -7.97
C LYS A 157 1.53 -5.96 -7.20
N PHE A 158 1.77 -5.52 -5.97
CA PHE A 158 2.89 -6.00 -5.16
C PHE A 158 2.79 -7.50 -4.83
N SER A 159 1.57 -7.99 -4.62
CA SER A 159 1.32 -9.43 -4.40
C SER A 159 1.66 -10.26 -5.64
N LEU A 160 1.32 -9.75 -6.83
CA LEU A 160 1.70 -10.38 -8.09
C LEU A 160 3.22 -10.37 -8.30
N ILE A 161 3.89 -9.26 -7.96
CA ILE A 161 5.35 -9.16 -8.01
C ILE A 161 6.01 -10.17 -7.08
N MET A 162 5.51 -10.30 -5.84
CA MET A 162 5.96 -11.32 -4.89
C MET A 162 5.86 -12.73 -5.48
N TYR A 163 4.70 -13.06 -6.06
CA TYR A 163 4.46 -14.36 -6.67
C TYR A 163 5.43 -14.63 -7.82
N ASN A 164 5.58 -13.66 -8.74
CA ASN A 164 6.48 -13.77 -9.88
C ASN A 164 7.94 -13.93 -9.44
N SER A 165 8.37 -13.15 -8.45
CA SER A 165 9.71 -13.28 -7.88
C SER A 165 9.94 -14.65 -7.27
N LYS A 166 8.99 -15.19 -6.52
CA LYS A 166 9.12 -16.53 -5.94
C LYS A 166 9.22 -17.61 -7.02
N ARG A 167 8.38 -17.52 -8.05
CA ARG A 167 8.31 -18.48 -9.16
C ARG A 167 9.59 -18.52 -10.00
N LEU A 168 10.20 -17.35 -10.23
CA LEU A 168 11.35 -17.21 -11.12
C LEU A 168 12.70 -17.24 -10.40
N ARG A 169 12.71 -17.24 -9.05
CA ARG A 169 13.96 -17.25 -8.29
C ARG A 169 14.65 -18.60 -8.44
N LYS A 170 15.97 -18.59 -8.70
CA LYS A 170 16.80 -19.80 -8.75
C LYS A 170 16.98 -20.40 -7.33
N ASP A 171 17.07 -21.72 -7.21
CA ASP A 171 17.03 -22.42 -5.92
C ASP A 171 18.20 -22.05 -4.97
N GLU A 172 19.35 -21.67 -5.52
CA GLU A 172 20.57 -21.39 -4.76
C GLU A 172 20.72 -19.92 -4.29
N VAL A 173 19.71 -19.07 -4.53
CA VAL A 173 19.76 -17.64 -4.16
C VAL A 173 18.64 -17.24 -3.20
N ASN A 174 18.97 -16.35 -2.26
CA ASN A 174 18.04 -15.78 -1.29
C ASN A 174 18.16 -14.26 -1.23
N PHE A 175 17.11 -13.60 -0.74
CA PHE A 175 17.15 -12.19 -0.41
C PHE A 175 17.79 -11.99 0.98
N PRO A 176 18.54 -10.90 1.23
CA PRO A 176 19.11 -10.00 0.24
C PRO A 176 20.30 -10.66 -0.49
N SER A 177 20.57 -10.24 -1.72
CA SER A 177 21.73 -10.69 -2.51
C SER A 177 22.34 -9.58 -3.35
N SER A 178 23.67 -9.58 -3.48
CA SER A 178 24.42 -8.72 -4.38
C SER A 178 24.44 -9.21 -5.84
N THR A 179 23.96 -10.43 -6.08
CA THR A 179 23.87 -11.06 -7.40
C THR A 179 23.05 -10.20 -8.36
N ILE A 180 23.54 -10.02 -9.59
CA ILE A 180 22.80 -9.35 -10.65
C ILE A 180 21.50 -10.09 -10.97
N TYR A 181 20.49 -9.37 -11.46
CA TYR A 181 19.14 -9.92 -11.56
C TYR A 181 19.04 -11.12 -12.52
N GLU A 182 19.88 -11.21 -13.56
CA GLU A 182 19.94 -12.33 -14.50
C GLU A 182 20.47 -13.62 -13.87
N ASN A 183 21.33 -13.47 -12.87
CA ASN A 183 21.86 -14.58 -12.10
C ASN A 183 20.98 -14.92 -10.89
N PHE A 184 20.06 -14.03 -10.51
CA PHE A 184 19.12 -14.24 -9.42
C PHE A 184 17.81 -14.91 -9.89
N TYR A 185 17.31 -14.50 -11.05
CA TYR A 185 16.06 -14.99 -11.64
C TYR A 185 16.32 -15.82 -12.90
N ASP A 186 15.52 -16.86 -13.12
CA ASP A 186 15.45 -17.61 -14.37
C ASP A 186 14.50 -16.93 -15.37
N ILE A 187 15.00 -15.86 -15.98
CA ILE A 187 14.26 -15.05 -16.96
C ILE A 187 14.18 -15.79 -18.31
N SER A 188 15.04 -16.78 -18.56
CA SER A 188 15.03 -17.55 -19.82
C SER A 188 13.73 -18.34 -20.01
N SER A 189 13.03 -18.63 -18.91
CA SER A 189 11.69 -19.24 -18.91
C SER A 189 10.57 -18.28 -19.31
N LEU A 190 10.84 -16.97 -19.40
CA LEU A 190 9.87 -15.98 -19.85
C LEU A 190 9.87 -16.01 -21.38
N GLY A 191 8.88 -16.72 -21.94
CA GLY A 191 8.63 -16.71 -23.38
C GLY A 191 8.35 -15.29 -23.93
N GLU A 192 8.13 -15.21 -25.23
CA GLU A 192 7.79 -13.94 -25.90
C GLU A 192 6.57 -13.26 -25.28
N LYS A 193 6.49 -11.93 -25.39
CA LYS A 193 5.34 -11.15 -24.91
C LYS A 193 4.05 -11.70 -25.53
N GLU A 194 3.23 -12.35 -24.71
CA GLU A 194 1.92 -12.79 -25.17
C GLU A 194 1.03 -11.58 -25.51
N ASN A 195 0.48 -11.55 -26.72
CA ASN A 195 -0.53 -10.56 -27.10
C ASN A 195 -1.91 -10.90 -26.48
N LYS A 196 -1.97 -10.97 -25.15
CA LYS A 196 -3.19 -11.22 -24.37
C LYS A 196 -3.35 -10.18 -23.27
N TYR A 197 -4.58 -9.99 -22.80
CA TYR A 197 -4.87 -9.16 -21.64
C TYR A 197 -4.53 -9.91 -20.34
N THR A 198 -3.32 -9.70 -19.83
CA THR A 198 -2.79 -10.39 -18.65
C THR A 198 -3.24 -9.72 -17.35
N LEU A 199 -3.11 -10.42 -16.22
CA LEU A 199 -3.37 -9.82 -14.90
C LEU A 199 -2.49 -8.59 -14.63
N THR A 200 -1.26 -8.57 -15.15
CA THR A 200 -0.37 -7.39 -15.06
C THR A 200 -0.98 -6.19 -15.77
N LYS A 201 -1.51 -6.38 -17.00
CA LYS A 201 -2.18 -5.33 -17.77
C LYS A 201 -3.46 -4.85 -17.08
N TYR A 202 -4.26 -5.78 -16.55
CA TYR A 202 -5.44 -5.44 -15.75
C TYR A 202 -5.11 -4.56 -14.54
N LEU A 203 -4.11 -4.93 -13.75
CA LEU A 203 -3.73 -4.16 -12.56
C LEU A 203 -3.13 -2.79 -12.93
N TYR A 204 -2.40 -2.71 -14.04
CA TYR A 204 -1.92 -1.44 -14.59
C TYR A 204 -3.07 -0.53 -15.01
N ASP A 205 -4.04 -1.05 -15.76
CA ASP A 205 -5.21 -0.29 -16.17
C ASP A 205 -6.05 0.13 -14.97
N PHE A 206 -6.23 -0.74 -13.97
CA PHE A 206 -7.00 -0.43 -12.77
C PHE A 206 -6.36 0.70 -11.94
N GLU A 207 -5.03 0.65 -11.76
CA GLU A 207 -4.25 1.73 -11.15
C GLU A 207 -4.45 3.06 -11.91
N ASN A 208 -4.30 3.01 -13.23
CA ASN A 208 -4.38 4.18 -14.10
C ASN A 208 -5.78 4.78 -14.20
N MET A 209 -6.82 3.95 -14.30
CA MET A 209 -8.22 4.40 -14.28
C MET A 209 -8.57 5.09 -12.97
N THR A 210 -8.06 4.58 -11.84
CA THR A 210 -8.25 5.23 -10.54
C THR A 210 -7.55 6.59 -10.48
N GLY A 211 -6.32 6.68 -10.98
CA GLY A 211 -5.59 7.94 -11.11
C GLY A 211 -6.31 8.96 -12.01
N LEU A 212 -6.81 8.52 -13.17
CA LEU A 212 -7.59 9.32 -14.10
C LEU A 212 -8.86 9.90 -13.47
N PHE A 213 -9.64 9.06 -12.78
CA PHE A 213 -10.85 9.49 -12.09
C PHE A 213 -10.56 10.57 -11.04
N ALA A 214 -9.43 10.46 -10.34
CA ALA A 214 -9.07 11.39 -9.29
C ALA A 214 -8.48 12.71 -9.79
N SER A 215 -7.76 12.68 -10.92
CA SER A 215 -7.26 13.88 -11.55
C SER A 215 -8.45 14.67 -12.12
N LYS A 216 -9.01 15.61 -11.35
CA LYS A 216 -10.02 16.59 -11.81
C LYS A 216 -9.56 17.43 -13.02
N LYS A 217 -8.28 17.33 -13.39
CA LYS A 217 -7.70 17.93 -14.59
C LYS A 217 -7.55 16.85 -15.66
N HIS A 218 -8.34 16.96 -16.73
CA HIS A 218 -8.05 16.30 -18.01
C HIS A 218 -6.81 16.95 -18.65
N THR A 219 -5.64 16.75 -18.08
CA THR A 219 -4.38 17.00 -18.77
C THR A 219 -4.04 15.72 -19.54
N SER A 220 -4.47 15.67 -20.79
CA SER A 220 -4.14 14.61 -21.74
C SER A 220 -2.64 14.59 -22.06
N PRO A 221 -2.01 13.43 -22.35
CA PRO A 221 -2.04 12.18 -21.59
C PRO A 221 -0.57 11.68 -21.32
N PRO A 222 -0.30 10.58 -20.57
CA PRO A 222 -0.58 9.22 -21.04
C PRO A 222 -0.83 8.25 -19.87
N TYR A 223 -2.03 8.23 -19.30
CA TYR A 223 -2.46 6.95 -18.74
C TYR A 223 -2.79 6.06 -19.94
N GLY A 224 -1.75 5.42 -20.48
CA GLY A 224 -1.94 4.34 -21.43
C GLY A 224 -2.82 3.31 -20.74
N LEU A 225 -3.88 2.90 -21.43
CA LEU A 225 -4.62 1.73 -21.03
C LEU A 225 -4.30 0.64 -22.05
N TYR A 226 -4.05 -0.57 -21.58
CA TYR A 226 -3.97 -1.73 -22.44
C TYR A 226 -5.37 -2.12 -22.91
N LEU A 227 -6.39 -2.00 -22.05
CA LEU A 227 -7.77 -2.41 -22.31
C LEU A 227 -8.27 -2.00 -23.72
N PRO A 228 -8.18 -0.74 -24.18
CA PRO A 228 -8.70 -0.34 -25.48
C PRO A 228 -8.09 -1.08 -26.67
N SER A 229 -6.86 -1.60 -26.54
CA SER A 229 -6.20 -2.38 -27.62
C SER A 229 -6.69 -3.83 -27.71
N TYR A 230 -7.49 -4.29 -26.75
CA TYR A 230 -8.02 -5.66 -26.67
C TYR A 230 -9.53 -5.76 -26.93
N PHE A 231 -10.23 -4.65 -27.03
CA PHE A 231 -11.66 -4.62 -27.35
C PHE A 231 -11.88 -3.94 -28.69
N GLU A 232 -12.60 -4.61 -29.60
CA GLU A 232 -13.19 -3.95 -30.76
C GLU A 232 -14.36 -3.09 -30.28
N ILE A 233 -14.07 -1.84 -29.90
CA ILE A 233 -15.12 -0.89 -29.54
C ILE A 233 -15.79 -0.44 -30.84
N THR A 234 -16.92 -1.06 -31.15
CA THR A 234 -17.83 -0.56 -32.19
C THR A 234 -18.55 0.65 -31.60
N ASN A 235 -18.47 1.80 -32.27
CA ASN A 235 -19.32 2.93 -31.92
C ASN A 235 -20.77 2.52 -32.14
N LEU A 236 -21.59 2.59 -31.09
CA LEU A 236 -23.03 2.53 -31.25
C LEU A 236 -23.46 3.89 -31.80
N GLU A 237 -23.86 3.91 -33.07
CA GLU A 237 -24.53 5.04 -33.72
C GLU A 237 -25.89 5.33 -33.07
#